data_AF-A0A812WKJ7-F1
#
_entry.id   AF-A0A812WKJ7-F1
#
_cell.length_a   1.000
_cell.length_b   1.000
_cell.length_c   1.000
_cell.angle_alpha   90.00
_cell.angle_beta   90.00
_cell.angle_gamma   90.00
#
_symmetry.space_group_name_H-M   'P 1'
#
loop_
_entity.id
_entity.type
_entity.pdbx_description
1 polymer ?
#
loop_
_entity_poly.entity_id
_entity_poly.type
_entity_poly.pdbx_seq_one_letter_code
_entity_poly.pdbx_strand_id
1 'polypeptide(L)'
;MRGLRAACLLLLAQLVFSEPPAGETGNAADPAKEAADDADLDLDDLETDDEEDLEVDSAGAGEPEGEDFDKDMPEEDRTMRMKICLAGAMARLHTHSEEVAQLAAQLAERGLNKQQAMNSIFYTWMITCYVKIPDEDAKAAADGNSDVLKDAQLYEPPARASSRQWSLLETVLKEHMELQQEAMKKQEQQKAQGQSQQSRPGAGQAPQEPPTPAPGSGSKLYMLLALGFVFGVIGLGIMLLMQKERSERDEKERKKDKKASKKKA
;
A
#
# COMPACT_ATOMS: atom_id res chain seq x y z
N MET A 1 20.02 26.01 36.63
CA MET A 1 19.32 25.10 35.68
C MET A 1 20.05 24.97 34.33
N ARG A 2 21.38 24.74 34.32
CA ARG A 2 22.14 24.47 33.07
C ARG A 2 22.76 23.08 33.01
N GLY A 3 22.78 22.34 34.13
CA GLY A 3 23.34 20.97 34.21
C GLY A 3 22.40 19.85 33.77
N LEU A 4 21.08 20.06 33.75
CA LEU A 4 20.11 19.00 33.46
C LEU A 4 20.05 18.60 31.98
N ARG A 5 20.42 19.52 31.07
CA ARG A 5 20.42 19.25 29.61
C ARG A 5 21.64 18.43 29.16
N ALA A 6 22.78 18.58 29.84
CA ALA A 6 23.99 17.81 29.53
C ALA A 6 23.86 16.34 29.99
N ALA A 7 23.23 16.10 31.14
CA ALA A 7 23.00 14.75 31.65
C ALA A 7 22.03 13.93 30.77
N CYS A 8 21.03 14.58 30.17
CA CYS A 8 20.05 13.90 29.31
C CYS A 8 20.63 13.48 27.95
N LEU A 9 21.55 14.28 27.38
CA LEU A 9 22.22 13.94 26.12
C LEU A 9 23.28 12.84 26.30
N LEU A 10 23.94 12.78 27.47
CA LEU A 10 24.90 11.71 27.78
C LEU A 10 24.23 10.35 28.01
N LEU A 11 23.02 10.33 28.58
CA LEU A 11 22.23 9.11 28.74
C LEU A 11 21.71 8.54 27.41
N LEU A 12 21.39 9.40 26.44
CA LEU A 12 21.00 8.96 25.09
C LEU A 12 22.19 8.44 24.28
N ALA A 13 23.40 8.97 24.49
CA ALA A 13 24.60 8.50 23.80
C ALA A 13 25.06 7.11 24.27
N GLN A 14 24.82 6.73 25.52
CA GLN A 14 25.22 5.40 26.02
C GLN A 14 24.27 4.27 25.61
N LEU A 15 23.04 4.57 25.19
CA LEU A 15 22.11 3.55 24.68
C LEU A 15 22.40 3.13 23.23
N VAL A 16 23.24 3.88 22.50
CA VAL A 16 23.62 3.56 21.11
C VAL A 16 24.88 2.69 21.03
N PHE A 17 25.65 2.54 22.12
CA PHE A 17 26.95 1.84 22.13
C PHE A 17 26.96 0.53 22.94
N SER A 18 25.80 -0.09 23.19
CA SER A 18 25.77 -1.43 23.77
C SER A 18 26.05 -2.49 22.69
N GLU A 19 27.33 -2.68 22.42
CA GLU A 19 27.91 -3.69 21.55
C GLU A 19 27.56 -5.11 22.08
N PRO A 20 26.87 -5.97 21.30
CA PRO A 20 26.57 -7.33 21.72
C PRO A 20 27.82 -8.22 21.67
N PRO A 21 27.99 -9.18 22.60
CA PRO A 21 29.14 -10.07 22.58
C PRO A 21 29.12 -10.98 21.35
N ALA A 22 30.28 -11.09 20.70
CA ALA A 22 30.54 -11.90 19.54
C ALA A 22 30.22 -13.39 19.78
N GLY A 23 29.33 -13.95 18.94
CA GLY A 23 29.02 -15.37 18.87
C GLY A 23 28.28 -15.73 17.58
N GLU A 24 29.04 -16.28 16.62
CA GLU A 24 28.68 -17.17 15.49
C GLU A 24 27.35 -16.99 14.71
N THR A 25 27.50 -16.37 13.53
CA THR A 25 27.03 -16.77 12.18
C THR A 25 25.64 -17.40 11.98
N GLY A 26 24.74 -16.58 11.43
CA GLY A 26 23.56 -17.00 10.66
C GLY A 26 22.80 -15.78 10.15
N ASN A 27 23.01 -15.40 8.88
CA ASN A 27 22.49 -14.19 8.23
C ASN A 27 21.00 -13.92 8.50
N ALA A 28 20.71 -12.80 9.18
CA ALA A 28 19.41 -12.15 9.19
C ALA A 28 19.65 -10.65 8.93
N ALA A 29 19.26 -10.21 7.73
CA ALA A 29 19.35 -8.83 7.30
C ALA A 29 18.33 -7.94 8.03
N ASP A 30 18.79 -6.73 8.35
CA ASP A 30 18.06 -5.55 8.80
C ASP A 30 16.72 -5.30 8.07
N PRO A 31 15.61 -5.02 8.78
CA PRO A 31 14.51 -4.27 8.20
C PRO A 31 14.81 -2.77 8.29
N ALA A 32 15.16 -2.21 7.13
CA ALA A 32 15.21 -0.78 6.88
C ALA A 32 13.85 -0.14 7.22
N LYS A 33 13.92 0.81 8.14
CA LYS A 33 12.82 1.66 8.60
C LYS A 33 12.70 2.84 7.65
N GLU A 34 11.96 2.66 6.55
CA GLU A 34 11.53 3.76 5.67
C GLU A 34 10.00 3.85 5.60
N ALA A 35 9.52 5.04 5.97
CA ALA A 35 8.31 5.73 5.53
C ALA A 35 7.08 4.88 5.17
N ALA A 36 6.29 4.52 6.18
CA ALA A 36 4.84 4.39 6.04
C ALA A 36 4.22 5.77 6.36
N ASP A 37 4.17 6.62 5.35
CA ASP A 37 3.29 7.78 5.30
C ASP A 37 1.99 7.24 4.68
N ASP A 38 1.02 6.91 5.54
CA ASP A 38 -0.34 6.57 5.14
C ASP A 38 -0.97 7.81 4.49
N ALA A 39 -0.71 7.96 3.21
CA ALA A 39 -1.52 8.78 2.34
C ALA A 39 -2.89 8.11 2.24
N ASP A 40 -3.80 8.51 3.12
CA ASP A 40 -5.24 8.48 2.86
C ASP A 40 -5.46 9.32 1.59
N LEU A 41 -5.30 8.66 0.44
CA LEU A 41 -5.63 9.17 -0.87
C LEU A 41 -7.17 9.23 -0.91
N ASP A 42 -7.71 10.39 -0.55
CA ASP A 42 -9.09 10.78 -0.83
C ASP A 42 -9.30 10.74 -2.35
N LEU A 43 -9.59 9.55 -2.89
CA LEU A 43 -9.90 9.29 -4.30
C LEU A 43 -11.18 10.03 -4.76
N ASP A 44 -11.94 10.59 -3.84
CA ASP A 44 -13.13 11.40 -4.12
C ASP A 44 -12.79 12.85 -4.57
N ASP A 45 -11.53 13.32 -4.44
CA ASP A 45 -11.09 14.66 -4.91
C ASP A 45 -10.36 14.63 -6.27
N LEU A 46 -10.37 13.47 -6.95
CA LEU A 46 -9.83 13.30 -8.30
C LEU A 46 -10.88 13.40 -9.41
N GLU A 47 -12.09 13.89 -9.10
CA GLU A 47 -12.95 14.56 -10.08
C GLU A 47 -12.35 15.95 -10.39
N THR A 48 -11.15 15.96 -10.96
CA THR A 48 -10.61 17.17 -11.56
C THR A 48 -11.36 17.38 -12.87
N ASP A 49 -12.22 18.38 -12.86
CA ASP A 49 -12.97 19.03 -13.95
C ASP A 49 -12.01 19.66 -15.00
N ASP A 50 -10.93 18.94 -15.35
CA ASP A 50 -9.97 19.23 -16.42
C ASP A 50 -10.08 18.10 -17.44
N GLU A 51 -11.27 17.99 -18.06
CA GLU A 51 -11.49 17.30 -19.33
C GLU A 51 -10.92 18.12 -20.51
N GLU A 52 -9.92 18.98 -20.28
CA GLU A 52 -9.13 19.60 -21.34
C GLU A 52 -8.12 18.57 -21.87
N ASP A 53 -8.64 17.70 -22.73
CA ASP A 53 -8.02 17.41 -24.03
C ASP A 53 -6.50 17.17 -23.98
N LEU A 54 -6.07 16.23 -23.12
CA LEU A 54 -4.84 15.48 -23.39
C LEU A 54 -5.11 14.57 -24.59
N GLU A 55 -5.29 15.17 -25.76
CA GLU A 55 -4.86 14.59 -27.02
C GLU A 55 -3.36 14.34 -26.84
N VAL A 56 -3.03 13.18 -26.29
CA VAL A 56 -1.69 12.63 -26.38
C VAL A 56 -1.49 12.40 -27.86
N ASP A 57 -0.98 13.44 -28.53
CA ASP A 57 -0.44 13.46 -29.88
C ASP A 57 0.73 12.46 -29.90
N SER A 58 0.38 11.18 -29.80
CA SER A 58 1.24 10.06 -30.08
C SER A 58 1.37 10.01 -31.60
N ALA A 59 2.10 11.00 -32.14
CA ALA A 59 2.56 11.06 -33.51
C ALA A 59 3.64 9.99 -33.79
N GLY A 60 3.49 8.81 -33.18
CA GLY A 60 4.20 7.60 -33.52
C GLY A 60 3.57 7.05 -34.79
N ALA A 61 4.25 7.25 -35.92
CA ALA A 61 3.90 6.70 -37.21
C ALA A 61 3.44 5.23 -37.08
N GLY A 62 2.13 5.02 -37.27
CA GLY A 62 1.38 3.75 -37.30
C GLY A 62 2.22 2.49 -37.13
N GLU A 63 2.66 2.26 -35.90
CA GLU A 63 3.29 1.01 -35.55
C GLU A 63 2.21 -0.07 -35.63
N PRO A 64 2.42 -1.18 -36.37
CA PRO A 64 1.38 -2.15 -36.61
C PRO A 64 0.83 -2.66 -35.28
N GLU A 65 -0.49 -2.52 -35.08
CA GLU A 65 -1.19 -3.11 -33.95
C GLU A 65 -0.78 -4.58 -33.85
N GLY A 66 -0.40 -5.03 -32.65
CA GLY A 66 -0.01 -6.43 -32.44
C GLY A 66 -1.14 -7.36 -32.86
N GLU A 67 -0.80 -8.48 -33.50
CA GLU A 67 -1.80 -9.49 -33.87
C GLU A 67 -2.56 -9.95 -32.61
N ASP A 68 -3.89 -9.92 -32.66
CA ASP A 68 -4.78 -10.43 -31.60
C ASP A 68 -4.57 -11.94 -31.44
N PHE A 69 -3.61 -12.36 -30.62
CA PHE A 69 -3.29 -13.78 -30.42
C PHE A 69 -4.49 -14.57 -29.84
N ASP A 70 -5.40 -13.89 -29.16
CA ASP A 70 -6.55 -14.43 -28.45
C ASP A 70 -7.87 -14.26 -29.21
N LYS A 71 -7.81 -13.95 -30.51
CA LYS A 71 -9.00 -13.76 -31.36
C LYS A 71 -9.89 -14.99 -31.39
N ASP A 72 -9.30 -16.17 -31.57
CA ASP A 72 -10.02 -17.44 -31.69
C ASP A 72 -10.25 -18.13 -30.32
N MET A 73 -9.79 -17.51 -29.24
CA MET A 73 -9.95 -18.04 -27.89
C MET A 73 -11.37 -17.76 -27.35
N PRO A 74 -12.02 -18.72 -26.67
CA PRO A 74 -13.26 -18.48 -25.93
C PRO A 74 -13.10 -17.36 -24.90
N GLU A 75 -14.15 -16.58 -24.67
CA GLU A 75 -14.11 -15.46 -23.72
C GLU A 75 -13.88 -15.91 -22.27
N GLU A 76 -14.40 -17.08 -21.91
CA GLU A 76 -14.16 -17.71 -20.61
C GLU A 76 -12.67 -18.02 -20.40
N ASP A 77 -12.01 -18.59 -21.40
CA ASP A 77 -10.57 -18.90 -21.35
C ASP A 77 -9.70 -17.64 -21.30
N ARG A 78 -10.07 -16.60 -22.07
CA ARG A 78 -9.40 -15.29 -22.00
C ARG A 78 -9.48 -14.70 -20.60
N THR A 79 -10.68 -14.69 -20.02
CA THR A 79 -10.93 -14.14 -18.69
C THR A 79 -10.20 -14.93 -17.62
N MET A 80 -10.23 -16.26 -17.69
CA MET A 80 -9.48 -17.15 -16.80
C MET A 80 -7.98 -16.88 -16.88
N ARG A 81 -7.38 -16.86 -18.08
CA ARG A 81 -5.96 -16.54 -18.29
C ARG A 81 -5.60 -15.18 -17.68
N MET A 82 -6.41 -14.16 -17.92
CA MET A 82 -6.18 -12.82 -17.38
C MET A 82 -6.24 -12.79 -15.84
N LYS A 83 -7.22 -13.47 -15.22
CA LYS A 83 -7.33 -13.60 -13.75
C LYS A 83 -6.15 -14.33 -13.13
N ILE A 84 -5.62 -15.35 -13.81
CA ILE A 84 -4.45 -16.10 -13.36
C ILE A 84 -3.20 -15.24 -13.43
N CYS A 85 -3.02 -14.51 -14.53
CA CYS A 85 -1.90 -13.58 -14.68
C CYS A 85 -1.99 -12.38 -13.73
N LEU A 86 -3.19 -11.95 -13.35
CA LEU A 86 -3.39 -10.99 -12.26
C LEU A 86 -2.83 -11.53 -10.94
N ALA A 87 -3.23 -12.73 -10.55
CA ALA A 87 -2.74 -13.36 -9.32
C ALA A 87 -1.22 -13.59 -9.35
N GLY A 88 -0.68 -14.05 -10.49
CA GLY A 88 0.76 -14.23 -10.71
C GLY A 88 1.54 -12.93 -10.60
N ALA A 89 1.07 -11.87 -11.26
CA ALA A 89 1.70 -10.55 -11.19
C ALA A 89 1.69 -9.97 -9.78
N MET A 90 0.59 -10.14 -9.02
CA MET A 90 0.53 -9.70 -7.61
C MET A 90 1.51 -10.49 -6.74
N ALA A 91 1.55 -11.81 -6.88
CA ALA A 91 2.49 -12.66 -6.13
C ALA A 91 3.95 -12.27 -6.45
N ARG A 92 4.26 -12.01 -7.73
CA ARG A 92 5.57 -11.53 -8.17
C ARG A 92 5.90 -10.16 -7.58
N LEU A 93 4.96 -9.22 -7.60
CA LEU A 93 5.13 -7.88 -7.04
C LEU A 93 5.52 -7.93 -5.55
N HIS A 94 4.90 -8.82 -4.78
CA HIS A 94 5.21 -8.99 -3.36
C HIS A 94 6.54 -9.71 -3.11
N THR A 95 6.85 -10.74 -3.89
CA THR A 95 8.08 -11.55 -3.71
C THR A 95 9.34 -10.85 -4.23
N HIS A 96 9.20 -10.00 -5.24
CA HIS A 96 10.30 -9.24 -5.86
C HIS A 96 10.19 -7.73 -5.58
N SER A 97 9.66 -7.35 -4.41
CA SER A 97 9.38 -5.95 -4.08
C SER A 97 10.60 -5.03 -4.17
N GLU A 98 11.79 -5.52 -3.82
CA GLU A 98 13.05 -4.76 -3.94
C GLU A 98 13.45 -4.51 -5.40
N GLU A 99 13.41 -5.55 -6.25
CA GLU A 99 13.71 -5.43 -7.68
C GLU A 99 12.70 -4.49 -8.37
N VAL A 100 11.41 -4.59 -8.01
CA VAL A 100 10.37 -3.69 -8.50
C VAL A 100 10.63 -2.26 -8.05
N ALA A 101 11.03 -2.05 -6.80
CA ALA A 101 11.33 -0.71 -6.29
C ALA A 101 12.50 -0.07 -7.05
N GLN A 102 13.54 -0.86 -7.40
CA GLN A 102 14.64 -0.40 -8.22
C GLN A 102 14.19 -0.04 -9.65
N LEU A 103 13.37 -0.90 -10.27
CA LEU A 103 12.82 -0.63 -11.60
C LEU A 103 11.90 0.60 -11.61
N ALA A 104 11.09 0.76 -10.55
CA ALA A 104 10.23 1.92 -10.37
C ALA A 104 11.04 3.20 -10.17
N ALA A 105 12.19 3.15 -9.48
CA ALA A 105 13.10 4.27 -9.34
C ALA A 105 13.68 4.70 -10.70
N GLN A 106 14.06 3.74 -11.56
CA GLN A 106 14.52 4.05 -12.92
C GLN A 106 13.43 4.70 -13.78
N LEU A 107 12.17 4.28 -13.63
CA LEU A 107 11.04 4.94 -14.29
C LEU A 107 10.76 6.32 -13.69
N ALA A 108 11.00 6.51 -12.40
CA ALA A 108 10.84 7.80 -11.74
C ALA A 108 11.87 8.84 -12.21
N GLU A 109 13.09 8.41 -12.56
CA GLU A 109 14.07 9.27 -13.23
C GLU A 109 13.57 9.81 -14.59
N ARG A 110 12.58 9.16 -15.20
CA ARG A 110 11.90 9.62 -16.42
C ARG A 110 10.68 10.50 -16.15
N GLY A 111 10.46 10.91 -14.90
CA GLY A 111 9.40 11.83 -14.51
C GLY A 111 8.10 11.16 -14.05
N LEU A 112 8.04 9.83 -13.95
CA LEU A 112 6.88 9.15 -13.38
C LEU A 112 6.92 9.22 -11.85
N ASN A 113 5.76 9.33 -11.20
CA ASN A 113 5.71 9.10 -9.76
C ASN A 113 6.01 7.62 -9.45
N LYS A 114 6.61 7.31 -8.30
CA LYS A 114 6.92 5.94 -7.84
C LYS A 114 5.70 5.02 -7.93
N GLN A 115 4.53 5.49 -7.51
CA GLN A 115 3.30 4.71 -7.59
C GLN A 115 2.87 4.43 -9.03
N GLN A 116 2.93 5.44 -9.91
CA GLN A 116 2.63 5.28 -11.33
C GLN A 116 3.61 4.30 -12.01
N ALA A 117 4.89 4.38 -11.65
CA ALA A 117 5.91 3.47 -12.13
C ALA A 117 5.66 2.02 -11.71
N MET A 118 5.33 1.79 -10.42
CA MET A 118 4.96 0.46 -9.93
C MET A 118 3.71 -0.09 -10.64
N ASN A 119 2.68 0.74 -10.82
CA ASN A 119 1.47 0.35 -11.55
C ASN A 119 1.79 0.00 -13.01
N SER A 120 2.65 0.78 -13.68
CA SER A 120 3.08 0.52 -15.05
C SER A 120 3.81 -0.82 -15.19
N ILE A 121 4.71 -1.14 -14.24
CA ILE A 121 5.41 -2.44 -14.19
C ILE A 121 4.40 -3.57 -14.01
N PHE A 122 3.48 -3.41 -13.05
CA PHE A 122 2.45 -4.41 -12.75
C PHE A 122 1.57 -4.73 -13.96
N TYR A 123 1.05 -3.71 -14.65
CA TYR A 123 0.23 -3.92 -15.84
C TYR A 123 1.02 -4.54 -17.00
N THR A 124 2.28 -4.14 -17.17
CA THR A 124 3.17 -4.74 -18.18
C THR A 124 3.35 -6.24 -17.92
N TRP A 125 3.57 -6.61 -16.66
CA TRP A 125 3.70 -8.01 -16.24
C TRP A 125 2.44 -8.83 -16.46
N MET A 126 1.28 -8.25 -16.15
CA MET A 126 0.00 -8.91 -16.40
C MET A 126 -0.21 -9.22 -17.89
N ILE A 127 -0.02 -8.22 -18.75
CA ILE A 127 -0.16 -8.37 -20.20
C ILE A 127 0.85 -9.37 -20.75
N THR A 128 2.11 -9.28 -20.31
CA THR A 128 3.16 -10.18 -20.79
C THR A 128 2.85 -11.62 -20.38
N CYS A 129 2.42 -11.84 -19.14
CA CYS A 129 1.98 -13.16 -18.68
C CYS A 129 0.80 -13.66 -19.53
N TYR A 130 -0.20 -12.81 -19.78
CA TYR A 130 -1.40 -13.20 -20.53
C TYR A 130 -1.06 -13.71 -21.94
N VAL A 131 -0.13 -13.04 -22.61
CA VAL A 131 0.32 -13.37 -23.96
C VAL A 131 1.24 -14.59 -23.96
N LYS A 132 2.10 -14.74 -22.96
CA LYS A 132 3.15 -15.78 -22.95
C LYS A 132 2.78 -17.07 -22.25
N ILE A 133 1.81 -17.07 -21.35
CA ILE A 133 1.45 -18.28 -20.60
C ILE A 133 0.90 -19.35 -21.56
N PRO A 134 1.45 -20.59 -21.55
CA PRO A 134 0.88 -21.71 -22.30
C PRO A 134 -0.51 -22.08 -21.77
N ASP A 135 -1.39 -22.62 -22.64
CA ASP A 135 -2.75 -23.02 -22.23
C ASP A 135 -2.74 -24.09 -21.11
N GLU A 136 -1.80 -25.02 -21.17
CA GLU A 136 -1.66 -26.09 -20.18
C GLU A 136 -1.27 -25.52 -18.81
N ASP A 137 -0.38 -24.53 -18.78
CA ASP A 137 0.08 -23.87 -17.55
C ASP A 137 -1.01 -22.95 -16.98
N ALA A 138 -1.75 -22.26 -17.85
CA ALA A 138 -2.92 -21.49 -17.42
C ALA A 138 -3.96 -22.41 -16.76
N LYS A 139 -4.27 -23.56 -17.35
CA LYS A 139 -5.20 -24.53 -16.72
C LYS A 139 -4.63 -25.09 -15.41
N ALA A 140 -3.35 -25.46 -15.38
CA ALA A 140 -2.72 -25.94 -14.16
C ALA A 140 -2.76 -24.90 -13.03
N ALA A 141 -2.54 -23.63 -13.34
CA ALA A 141 -2.67 -22.54 -12.37
C ALA A 141 -4.12 -22.35 -11.91
N ALA A 142 -5.11 -22.50 -12.80
CA ALA A 142 -6.53 -22.48 -12.45
C ALA A 142 -6.89 -23.60 -11.45
N ASP A 143 -6.26 -24.76 -11.59
CA ASP A 143 -6.39 -25.92 -10.69
C ASP A 143 -5.59 -25.78 -9.39
N GLY A 144 -4.92 -24.64 -9.18
CA GLY A 144 -4.19 -24.30 -7.95
C GLY A 144 -2.67 -24.54 -8.00
N ASN A 145 -2.12 -24.97 -9.14
CA ASN A 145 -0.68 -25.09 -9.30
C ASN A 145 -0.01 -23.73 -9.59
N SER A 146 0.17 -22.91 -8.57
CA SER A 146 0.79 -21.58 -8.70
C SER A 146 2.27 -21.60 -9.08
N ASP A 147 2.95 -22.75 -9.06
CA ASP A 147 4.39 -22.84 -9.37
C ASP A 147 4.69 -22.51 -10.83
N VAL A 148 3.75 -22.74 -11.74
CA VAL A 148 3.89 -22.41 -13.17
C VAL A 148 4.01 -20.90 -13.41
N LEU A 149 3.50 -20.07 -12.49
CA LEU A 149 3.54 -18.60 -12.59
C LEU A 149 4.85 -18.00 -12.10
N LYS A 150 5.78 -18.82 -11.59
CA LYS A 150 7.09 -18.36 -11.08
C LYS A 150 8.12 -18.16 -12.18
N ASP A 151 7.86 -18.65 -13.39
CA ASP A 151 8.78 -18.49 -14.51
C ASP A 151 8.97 -17.00 -14.83
N ALA A 152 10.21 -16.53 -14.75
CA ALA A 152 10.57 -15.15 -15.03
C ALA A 152 10.32 -14.77 -16.49
N GLN A 153 10.38 -15.72 -17.43
CA GLN A 153 10.20 -15.46 -18.87
C GLN A 153 8.78 -14.98 -19.20
N LEU A 154 7.79 -15.35 -18.38
CA LEU A 154 6.41 -14.86 -18.49
C LEU A 154 6.29 -13.34 -18.29
N TYR A 155 7.28 -12.71 -17.65
CA TYR A 155 7.24 -11.30 -17.28
C TYR A 155 8.27 -10.44 -18.02
N GLU A 156 9.09 -11.05 -18.89
CA GLU A 156 10.04 -10.32 -19.73
C GLU A 156 9.31 -9.58 -20.88
N PRO A 157 9.46 -8.25 -21.04
CA PRO A 157 8.90 -7.54 -22.19
C PRO A 157 9.49 -8.07 -23.51
N PRO A 158 8.81 -8.04 -24.69
CA PRO A 158 7.79 -7.07 -25.08
C PRO A 158 6.60 -7.70 -25.82
N ALA A 159 5.57 -8.15 -25.10
CA ALA A 159 4.29 -8.42 -25.74
C ALA A 159 3.53 -7.10 -25.88
N ARG A 160 3.30 -6.64 -27.11
CA ARG A 160 2.36 -5.53 -27.36
C ARG A 160 0.95 -6.08 -27.23
N ALA A 161 0.17 -5.54 -26.31
CA ALA A 161 -1.24 -5.86 -26.20
C ALA A 161 -2.07 -5.02 -27.16
N SER A 162 -3.07 -5.65 -27.76
CA SER A 162 -4.10 -4.92 -28.51
C SER A 162 -5.04 -4.17 -27.57
N SER A 163 -5.76 -3.18 -28.10
CA SER A 163 -6.76 -2.41 -27.34
C SER A 163 -7.80 -3.32 -26.65
N ARG A 164 -8.16 -4.43 -27.31
CA ARG A 164 -9.11 -5.41 -26.76
C ARG A 164 -8.56 -6.09 -25.50
N GLN A 165 -7.28 -6.40 -25.47
CA GLN A 165 -6.61 -7.05 -24.32
C GLN A 165 -6.50 -6.07 -23.14
N TRP A 166 -6.27 -4.78 -23.42
CA TRP A 166 -6.33 -3.73 -22.39
C TRP A 166 -7.73 -3.57 -21.79
N SER A 167 -8.78 -3.62 -22.62
CA SER A 167 -10.17 -3.55 -22.12
C SER A 167 -10.56 -4.77 -21.28
N LEU A 168 -10.09 -5.97 -21.65
CA LEU A 168 -10.26 -7.18 -20.84
C LEU A 168 -9.54 -7.04 -19.49
N LEU A 169 -8.30 -6.54 -19.51
CA LEU A 169 -7.53 -6.28 -18.29
C LEU A 169 -8.27 -5.33 -17.35
N GLU A 170 -8.79 -4.22 -17.87
CA GLU A 170 -9.54 -3.23 -17.09
C GLU A 170 -10.77 -3.87 -16.42
N THR A 171 -11.53 -4.67 -17.17
CA THR A 171 -12.70 -5.38 -16.67
C THR A 171 -12.34 -6.34 -15.52
N VAL A 172 -11.28 -7.14 -15.70
CA VAL A 172 -10.82 -8.11 -14.69
C VAL A 172 -10.27 -7.40 -13.44
N LEU A 173 -9.57 -6.29 -13.62
CA LEU A 173 -9.04 -5.51 -12.50
C LEU A 173 -10.17 -4.86 -11.69
N LYS A 174 -11.18 -4.30 -12.35
CA LYS A 174 -12.35 -3.74 -11.71
C LYS A 174 -13.10 -4.80 -10.89
N GLU A 175 -13.35 -5.97 -11.48
CA GLU A 175 -13.97 -7.11 -10.78
C GLU A 175 -13.15 -7.52 -9.54
N HIS A 176 -11.83 -7.59 -9.67
CA HIS A 176 -10.94 -7.92 -8.54
C HIS A 176 -10.99 -6.86 -7.43
N MET A 177 -10.98 -5.57 -7.78
CA MET A 177 -11.05 -4.47 -6.83
C MET A 177 -12.40 -4.45 -6.09
N GLU A 178 -13.51 -4.67 -6.79
CA GLU A 178 -14.84 -4.78 -6.20
C GLU A 178 -14.90 -5.95 -5.20
N LEU A 179 -14.39 -7.12 -5.59
CA LEU A 179 -14.36 -8.31 -4.73
C LEU A 179 -13.49 -8.08 -3.47
N GLN A 180 -12.36 -7.41 -3.61
CA GLN A 180 -11.49 -7.05 -2.49
C GLN A 180 -12.19 -6.05 -1.54
N GLN A 181 -12.87 -5.04 -2.09
CA GLN A 181 -13.61 -4.07 -1.29
C GLN A 181 -14.77 -4.73 -0.54
N GLU A 182 -15.50 -5.64 -1.17
CA GLU A 182 -16.55 -6.41 -0.52
C GLU A 182 -16.01 -7.31 0.60
N ALA A 183 -14.88 -7.97 0.37
CA ALA A 183 -14.23 -8.80 1.37
C ALA A 183 -13.82 -7.97 2.60
N MET A 184 -13.30 -6.76 2.38
CA MET A 184 -12.93 -5.83 3.44
C MET A 184 -14.16 -5.38 4.25
N LYS A 185 -15.24 -4.96 3.56
CA LYS A 185 -16.52 -4.59 4.20
C LYS A 185 -17.11 -5.73 5.03
N LYS A 186 -17.07 -6.97 4.53
CA LYS A 186 -17.53 -8.16 5.26
C LYS A 186 -16.66 -8.41 6.52
N GLN A 187 -15.35 -8.20 6.43
CA GLN A 187 -14.45 -8.35 7.57
C GLN A 187 -14.72 -7.30 8.66
N GLU A 188 -14.99 -6.06 8.29
CA GLU A 188 -15.34 -4.98 9.23
C GLU A 188 -16.68 -5.26 9.94
N GLN A 189 -17.69 -5.70 9.20
CA GLN A 189 -18.99 -6.07 9.78
C GLN A 189 -18.86 -7.21 10.79
N GLN A 190 -18.03 -8.23 10.49
CA GLN A 190 -17.77 -9.32 11.43
C GLN A 190 -17.07 -8.84 12.71
N LYS A 191 -16.10 -7.91 12.58
CA LYS A 191 -15.42 -7.30 13.74
C LYS A 191 -16.39 -6.49 14.59
N ALA A 192 -17.24 -5.67 13.97
CA ALA A 192 -18.25 -4.87 14.68
C ALA A 192 -19.28 -5.74 15.43
N GLN A 193 -19.73 -6.83 14.81
CA GLN A 193 -20.68 -7.75 15.45
C GLN A 193 -20.04 -8.51 16.62
N GLY A 194 -18.79 -8.96 16.48
CA GLY A 194 -18.05 -9.63 17.57
C GLY A 194 -17.80 -8.74 18.79
N GLN A 195 -17.56 -7.44 18.58
CA GLN A 195 -17.29 -6.50 19.68
C GLN A 195 -18.55 -6.21 20.52
N SER A 196 -19.74 -6.25 19.92
CA SER A 196 -21.01 -6.00 20.61
C SER A 196 -21.45 -7.11 21.60
N GLN A 197 -20.95 -8.35 21.45
CA GLN A 197 -21.28 -9.44 22.38
C GLN A 197 -20.38 -9.47 23.63
N GLN A 198 -19.21 -8.83 23.60
CA GLN A 198 -18.26 -8.85 24.71
C GLN A 198 -18.53 -7.79 25.78
N SER A 199 -19.53 -6.92 25.57
CA SER A 199 -19.91 -5.87 26.54
C SER A 199 -21.19 -6.16 27.32
N ARG A 200 -21.75 -7.38 27.29
CA ARG A 200 -22.86 -7.72 28.20
C ARG A 200 -22.30 -7.88 29.62
N PRO A 201 -22.58 -6.95 30.56
CA PRO A 201 -22.12 -7.09 31.93
C PRO A 201 -22.90 -8.25 32.54
N GLY A 202 -22.23 -9.38 32.73
CA GLY A 202 -22.79 -10.52 33.44
C GLY A 202 -23.02 -10.17 34.90
N ALA A 203 -24.24 -9.74 35.22
CA ALA A 203 -24.77 -9.80 36.58
C ALA A 203 -24.93 -11.28 36.95
N GLY A 204 -23.99 -11.81 37.73
CA GLY A 204 -24.04 -13.19 38.22
C GLY A 204 -22.69 -13.88 38.32
N GLN A 205 -21.66 -13.22 38.86
CA GLN A 205 -20.51 -13.93 39.40
C GLN A 205 -20.95 -14.69 40.66
N ALA A 206 -21.07 -16.01 40.54
CA ALA A 206 -20.87 -16.89 41.67
C ALA A 206 -19.43 -16.67 42.19
N PRO A 207 -19.17 -16.83 43.51
CA PRO A 207 -17.82 -16.66 44.07
C PRO A 207 -16.88 -17.71 43.48
N GLN A 208 -16.08 -17.31 42.48
CA GLN A 208 -14.94 -18.11 42.04
C GLN A 208 -13.81 -17.89 43.04
N GLU A 209 -13.29 -19.00 43.56
CA GLU A 209 -12.08 -19.07 44.36
C GLU A 209 -10.92 -18.30 43.69
N PRO A 210 -10.05 -17.67 44.48
CA PRO A 210 -8.96 -16.83 43.98
C PRO A 210 -8.03 -17.65 43.06
N PRO A 211 -7.95 -17.31 41.75
CA PRO A 211 -6.98 -17.94 40.88
C PRO A 211 -5.57 -17.55 41.34
N THR A 212 -4.74 -18.57 41.53
CA THR A 212 -3.31 -18.44 41.76
C THR A 212 -2.68 -17.55 40.67
N PRO A 213 -1.83 -16.59 41.03
CA PRO A 213 -1.21 -15.67 40.07
C PRO A 213 -0.34 -16.47 39.10
N ALA A 214 -0.79 -16.57 37.85
CA ALA A 214 0.04 -17.09 36.76
C ALA A 214 1.16 -16.07 36.48
N PRO A 215 2.44 -16.44 36.68
CA PRO A 215 3.57 -15.55 36.40
C PRO A 215 3.72 -15.43 34.88
N GLY A 216 3.24 -14.34 34.29
CA GLY A 216 3.49 -14.09 32.86
C GLY A 216 2.64 -13.02 32.17
N SER A 217 1.57 -12.50 32.77
CA SER A 217 0.66 -11.56 32.08
C SER A 217 1.13 -10.10 32.05
N GLY A 218 2.26 -9.76 32.67
CA GLY A 218 2.75 -8.38 32.78
C GLY A 218 3.21 -7.77 31.45
N SER A 219 3.64 -8.56 30.47
CA SER A 219 4.23 -8.05 29.22
C SER A 219 3.22 -7.32 28.32
N LYS A 220 1.94 -7.68 28.36
CA LYS A 220 0.90 -7.05 27.52
C LYS A 220 0.56 -5.63 27.96
N LEU A 221 0.62 -5.33 29.27
CA LEU A 221 0.34 -3.98 29.77
C LEU A 221 1.44 -3.00 29.36
N TYR A 222 2.70 -3.42 29.39
CA TYR A 222 3.83 -2.60 28.94
C TYR A 222 3.77 -2.33 27.43
N MET A 223 3.38 -3.32 26.62
CA MET A 223 3.14 -3.12 25.17
C MET A 223 2.06 -2.08 24.91
N LEU A 224 0.91 -2.16 25.59
CA LEU A 224 -0.18 -1.18 25.41
C LEU A 224 0.20 0.23 25.86
N LEU A 225 0.97 0.34 26.95
CA LEU A 225 1.40 1.63 27.48
C LEU A 225 2.48 2.26 26.60
N ALA A 226 3.41 1.47 26.06
CA ALA A 226 4.40 1.91 25.09
C ALA A 226 3.73 2.35 23.77
N LEU A 227 2.76 1.56 23.28
CA LEU A 227 2.02 1.88 22.06
C LEU A 227 1.21 3.17 22.25
N GLY A 228 0.48 3.31 23.37
CA GLY A 228 -0.23 4.55 23.70
C GLY A 228 0.69 5.78 23.81
N PHE A 229 1.92 5.61 24.30
CA PHE A 229 2.89 6.69 24.35
C PHE A 229 3.37 7.11 22.94
N VAL A 230 3.70 6.15 22.08
CA VAL A 230 4.15 6.41 20.71
C VAL A 230 3.06 7.10 19.89
N PHE A 231 1.84 6.54 19.88
CA PHE A 231 0.71 7.13 19.18
C PHE A 231 0.30 8.49 19.77
N GLY A 232 0.41 8.67 21.09
CA GLY A 232 0.14 9.95 21.76
C GLY A 232 1.10 11.06 21.34
N VAL A 233 2.40 10.78 21.25
CA VAL A 233 3.40 11.79 20.82
C VAL A 233 3.22 12.16 19.35
N ILE A 234 2.97 11.18 18.48
CA ILE A 234 2.74 11.41 17.05
C ILE A 234 1.46 12.24 16.85
N GLY A 235 0.35 11.86 17.50
CA GLY A 235 -0.91 12.59 17.41
C GLY A 235 -0.80 14.03 17.91
N LEU A 236 -0.05 14.27 18.99
CA LEU A 236 0.21 15.63 19.48
C LEU A 236 1.01 16.46 18.46
N GLY A 237 1.96 15.83 17.76
CA GLY A 237 2.73 16.46 16.68
C GLY A 237 1.86 16.93 15.51
N ILE A 238 0.94 16.07 15.06
CA ILE A 238 -0.02 16.40 13.99
C ILE A 238 -0.96 17.53 14.44
N MET A 239 -1.47 17.47 15.67
CA MET A 239 -2.37 18.50 16.21
C MET A 239 -1.69 19.88 16.29
N LEU A 240 -0.39 19.93 16.62
CA LEU A 240 0.40 21.16 16.61
C LEU A 240 0.68 21.69 15.20
N LEU A 241 0.90 20.80 14.22
CA LEU A 241 1.05 21.17 12.81
C LEU A 241 -0.24 21.78 12.26
N MET A 242 -1.40 21.15 12.53
CA MET A 242 -2.70 21.69 12.10
C MET A 242 -3.02 23.03 12.75
N GLN A 243 -2.64 23.25 14.02
CA GLN A 243 -2.80 24.55 14.67
C GLN A 243 -1.94 25.63 14.01
N LYS A 244 -0.69 25.31 13.66
CA LYS A 244 0.22 26.24 12.98
C LYS A 244 -0.34 26.67 11.63
N GLU A 245 -0.82 25.72 10.83
CA GLU A 245 -1.37 26.01 9.50
C GLU A 245 -2.62 26.89 9.57
N ARG A 246 -3.53 26.60 10.52
CA ARG A 246 -4.70 27.47 10.78
C ARG A 246 -4.29 28.88 11.16
N SER A 247 -3.29 29.04 12.06
CA SER A 247 -2.82 30.37 12.46
C SER A 247 -2.21 31.18 11.31
N GLU A 248 -1.48 30.54 10.39
CA GLU A 248 -0.92 31.23 9.21
C GLU A 248 -2.01 31.65 8.22
N ARG A 249 -3.05 30.83 8.07
CA ARG A 249 -4.21 31.15 7.23
C ARG A 249 -4.98 32.35 7.81
N ASP A 250 -5.26 32.34 9.10
CA ASP A 250 -5.94 33.44 9.82
C ASP A 250 -5.13 34.76 9.74
N GLU A 251 -3.80 34.68 9.82
CA GLU A 251 -2.94 35.87 9.70
C GLU A 251 -2.94 36.43 8.26
N LYS A 252 -2.95 35.56 7.24
CA LYS A 252 -3.07 35.97 5.83
C LYS A 252 -4.42 36.63 5.54
N GLU A 253 -5.51 36.10 6.08
CA GLU A 253 -6.85 36.69 5.93
C GLU A 253 -6.95 38.06 6.61
N ARG A 254 -6.46 38.19 7.85
CA ARG A 254 -6.39 39.50 8.54
C ARG A 254 -5.56 40.54 7.77
N LYS A 255 -4.50 40.14 7.07
CA LYS A 255 -3.70 41.05 6.22
C LYS A 255 -4.45 41.47 4.96
N LYS A 256 -5.27 40.58 4.37
CA LYS A 256 -6.14 40.93 3.21
C LYS A 256 -7.24 41.91 3.61
N ASP A 257 -7.91 41.71 4.74
CA ASP A 257 -8.98 42.59 5.22
C ASP A 257 -8.48 44.00 5.58
N LYS A 258 -7.27 44.11 6.16
CA LYS A 258 -6.63 45.40 6.42
C LYS A 258 -6.27 46.16 5.13
N LYS A 259 -5.92 45.45 4.05
CA LYS A 259 -5.67 46.08 2.74
C LYS A 259 -6.97 46.51 2.06
N ALA A 260 -8.03 45.72 2.18
CA ALA A 260 -9.34 46.02 1.60
C ALA A 260 -10.01 47.24 2.28
N SER A 261 -9.90 47.37 3.60
CA SER A 261 -10.45 48.51 4.34
C SER A 261 -9.68 49.81 4.07
N LYS A 262 -8.36 49.77 3.89
CA LYS A 262 -7.55 50.96 3.55
C LYS A 262 -7.79 51.50 2.13
N LYS A 263 -8.34 50.69 1.22
CA LYS A 263 -8.66 51.11 -0.17
C LYS A 263 -10.06 51.75 -0.30
N LYS A 264 -10.89 51.67 0.74
CA LYS A 264 -12.26 52.24 0.78
C LYS A 264 -12.35 53.58 1.55
N ALA A 265 -11.23 54.04 2.12
CA ALA A 265 -11.10 55.36 2.76
C ALA A 265 -10.24 56.26 1.87
#